data_AF-A0A1Y1Q774-F1
#
_entry.id   AF-A0A1Y1Q774-F1
#
_cell.length_a   1.000
_cell.length_b   1.000
_cell.length_c   1.000
_cell.angle_alpha   90.00
_cell.angle_beta   90.00
_cell.angle_gamma   90.00
#
_symmetry.space_group_name_H-M   'P 1'
#
loop_
_entity.id
_entity.type
_entity.pdbx_description
1 polymer ?
#
loop_
_entity_poly.entity_id
_entity_poly.type
_entity_poly.pdbx_seq_one_letter_code
_entity_poly.pdbx_strand_id
1 'polypeptide(L)'
;MSGNKLTTAQVRHLLPRLEDELGKADVKRLQILLDLLTGNTLNYAVALNALFPGEDQQKAQNNLRSFRNRLNSAAAEAGIQFEFVADNQKRSAPEERECWFEGEDSKVADIERYSAEEASDGDSANIVPARGRPLDSKRTIKLFVSYARKDNRDKPQVDKFLDELEQHFNASKKYRYELWADWEILLGEDWNTEIQGALAACDFGLMLVSLPFINSEYISQHELPKLLKRALPVGFQHFEWKHYDMKGLEEKQIFRHKDACYDRCTGNKRTDFIAELFVRIEKVIDTDPPRNPPQPPFCKGGSAEAECVDYEARITQRRC
;
A
#
# COMPACT_ATOMS: atom_id res chain seq x y z
N MET A 1 -13.38 28.50 5.75
CA MET A 1 -13.35 28.55 7.23
C MET A 1 -11.86 28.56 7.59
N SER A 2 -11.42 29.42 8.51
CA SER A 2 -9.99 29.48 8.88
C SER A 2 -9.64 28.19 9.61
N GLY A 3 -8.77 27.35 9.04
CA GLY A 3 -8.31 26.13 9.69
C GLY A 3 -7.31 26.45 10.81
N ASN A 4 -7.22 25.57 11.82
CA ASN A 4 -6.19 25.71 12.85
C ASN A 4 -4.83 25.31 12.24
N LYS A 5 -3.75 26.00 12.65
CA LYS A 5 -2.39 25.62 12.25
C LYS A 5 -2.02 24.29 12.89
N LEU A 6 -1.72 23.29 12.07
CA LEU A 6 -1.38 21.95 12.52
C LEU A 6 0.08 21.85 12.95
N THR A 7 0.33 21.04 13.98
CA THR A 7 1.68 20.62 14.40
C THR A 7 2.22 19.49 13.53
N THR A 8 3.53 19.24 13.56
CA THR A 8 4.16 18.11 12.83
C THR A 8 3.50 16.78 13.16
N ALA A 9 3.17 16.53 14.43
CA ALA A 9 2.53 15.29 14.87
C ALA A 9 1.12 15.12 14.26
N GLN A 10 0.33 16.20 14.25
CA GLN A 10 -1.01 16.18 13.65
C GLN A 10 -0.94 15.92 12.14
N VAL A 11 0.01 16.53 11.42
CA VAL A 11 0.16 16.26 9.98
C VAL A 11 0.66 14.84 9.70
N ARG A 12 1.59 14.30 10.51
CA ARG A 12 2.04 12.90 10.39
C ARG A 12 0.92 11.89 10.59
N HIS A 13 -0.09 12.21 11.40
CA HIS A 13 -1.25 11.36 11.57
C HIS A 13 -2.17 11.34 10.33
N LEU A 14 -2.20 12.42 9.55
CA LEU A 14 -2.97 12.52 8.32
C LEU A 14 -2.23 11.93 7.10
N LEU A 15 -0.90 11.78 7.20
CA LEU A 15 -0.02 11.31 6.12
C LEU A 15 -0.52 10.03 5.43
N PRO A 16 -0.91 8.96 6.15
CA PRO A 16 -1.33 7.72 5.50
C PRO A 16 -2.51 7.90 4.54
N ARG A 17 -3.43 8.80 4.87
CA ARG A 17 -4.61 9.09 4.02
C ARG A 17 -4.31 10.05 2.87
N LEU A 18 -3.23 10.83 2.99
CA LEU A 18 -2.77 11.71 1.93
C LEU A 18 -1.86 10.96 0.95
N GLU A 19 -1.10 9.98 1.43
CA GLU A 19 -0.19 9.13 0.63
C GLU A 19 -0.94 8.32 -0.44
N ASP A 20 -2.20 7.97 -0.20
CA ASP A 20 -3.06 7.26 -1.16
C ASP A 20 -3.41 8.12 -2.39
N GLU A 21 -3.45 9.46 -2.22
CA GLU A 21 -3.83 10.41 -3.28
C GLU A 21 -2.63 11.27 -3.77
N LEU A 22 -1.47 11.17 -3.12
CA LEU A 22 -0.24 11.90 -3.48
C LEU A 22 0.80 11.00 -4.15
N GLY A 23 1.41 11.47 -5.23
CA GLY A 23 2.58 10.79 -5.80
C GLY A 23 3.78 10.75 -4.85
N LYS A 24 4.56 9.65 -4.86
CA LYS A 24 5.73 9.43 -3.98
C LYS A 24 6.71 10.61 -3.89
N ALA A 25 6.90 11.34 -5.00
CA ALA A 25 7.77 12.54 -5.02
C ALA A 25 7.21 13.68 -4.16
N ASP A 26 5.90 13.87 -4.16
CA ASP A 26 5.23 14.89 -3.34
C ASP A 26 5.10 14.41 -1.89
N VAL A 27 4.94 13.10 -1.63
CA VAL A 27 5.03 12.53 -0.27
C VAL A 27 6.40 12.79 0.36
N LYS A 28 7.48 12.57 -0.41
CA LYS A 28 8.84 12.86 0.05
C LYS A 28 9.04 14.35 0.31
N ARG A 29 8.51 15.23 -0.55
CA ARG A 29 8.54 16.69 -0.31
C ARG A 29 7.78 17.06 0.96
N LEU A 30 6.61 16.45 1.19
CA LEU A 30 5.84 16.66 2.41
C LEU A 30 6.63 16.23 3.66
N GLN A 31 7.27 15.06 3.63
CA GLN A 31 8.11 14.60 4.74
C GLN A 31 9.31 15.53 5.00
N ILE A 32 9.97 16.03 3.95
CA ILE A 32 11.04 17.05 4.08
C ILE A 32 10.50 18.31 4.77
N LEU A 33 9.31 18.79 4.40
CA LEU A 33 8.70 19.95 5.06
C LEU A 33 8.36 19.68 6.53
N LEU A 34 7.92 18.47 6.86
CA LEU A 34 7.58 18.08 8.23
C LEU A 34 8.81 18.00 9.14
N ASP A 35 9.96 17.63 8.61
CA ASP A 35 11.22 17.62 9.35
C ASP A 35 11.75 19.05 9.61
N LEU A 36 11.31 20.03 8.83
CA LEU A 36 11.71 21.45 8.94
C LEU A 36 10.71 22.32 9.70
N LEU A 37 9.48 21.83 9.93
CA LEU A 37 8.43 22.57 10.63
C LEU A 37 8.85 22.83 12.08
N THR A 38 8.84 24.10 12.50
CA THR A 38 9.21 24.51 13.86
C THR A 38 7.95 24.99 14.59
N GLY A 39 7.44 24.16 15.50
CA GLY A 39 6.13 24.39 16.11
C GLY A 39 4.98 24.11 15.13
N ASN A 40 4.44 25.17 14.52
CA ASN A 40 3.32 25.10 13.56
C ASN A 40 3.53 25.98 12.31
N THR A 41 4.72 26.58 12.16
CA THR A 41 5.10 27.35 10.97
C THR A 41 6.48 26.92 10.45
N LEU A 42 6.77 27.32 9.22
CA LEU A 42 8.02 27.09 8.50
C LEU A 42 8.40 28.34 7.72
N ASN A 43 9.68 28.71 7.77
CA ASN A 43 10.20 29.80 6.94
C ASN A 43 10.13 29.45 5.45
N TYR A 44 9.56 30.35 4.65
CA TYR A 44 9.27 30.10 3.24
C TYR A 44 10.54 29.93 2.39
N ALA A 45 11.60 30.69 2.66
CA ALA A 45 12.89 30.52 1.97
C ALA A 45 13.54 29.17 2.28
N VAL A 46 13.45 28.73 3.53
CA VAL A 46 13.95 27.40 3.95
C VAL A 46 13.18 26.29 3.24
N ALA A 47 11.85 26.41 3.15
CA ALA A 47 11.01 25.46 2.41
C ALA A 47 11.40 25.36 0.93
N LEU A 48 11.61 26.50 0.26
CA LEU A 48 12.02 26.55 -1.15
C LEU A 48 13.36 25.85 -1.37
N ASN A 49 14.37 26.19 -0.57
CA ASN A 49 15.72 25.64 -0.71
C ASN A 49 15.76 24.13 -0.43
N ALA A 50 14.97 23.66 0.54
CA ALA A 50 14.92 22.24 0.87
C ALA A 50 14.22 21.40 -0.20
N LEU A 51 13.14 21.91 -0.80
CA LEU A 51 12.37 21.15 -1.78
C LEU A 51 12.92 21.24 -3.20
N PHE A 52 13.55 22.35 -3.55
CA PHE A 52 14.03 22.64 -4.91
C PHE A 52 15.46 23.20 -4.87
N PRO A 53 16.44 22.42 -4.38
CA PRO A 53 17.82 22.90 -4.24
C PRO A 53 18.43 23.22 -5.60
N GLY A 54 19.10 24.38 -5.68
CA GLY A 54 19.82 24.83 -6.87
C GLY A 54 18.95 25.36 -8.00
N GLU A 55 17.64 25.51 -7.79
CA GLU A 55 16.76 26.18 -8.75
C GLU A 55 16.80 27.71 -8.61
N ASP A 56 16.56 28.41 -9.73
CA ASP A 56 16.30 29.84 -9.70
C ASP A 56 15.10 30.18 -8.81
N GLN A 57 15.17 31.31 -8.11
CA GLN A 57 14.17 31.74 -7.12
C GLN A 57 12.75 31.80 -7.70
N GLN A 58 12.57 32.28 -8.93
CA GLN A 58 11.25 32.36 -9.57
C GLN A 58 10.72 30.97 -9.94
N LYS A 59 11.63 30.09 -10.40
CA LYS A 59 11.31 28.70 -10.75
C LYS A 59 10.91 27.89 -9.51
N ALA A 60 11.68 28.01 -8.43
CA ALA A 60 11.40 27.35 -7.16
C ALA A 60 10.03 27.77 -6.59
N GLN A 61 9.68 29.07 -6.66
CA GLN A 61 8.37 29.56 -6.23
C GLN A 61 7.21 29.00 -7.06
N ASN A 62 7.38 28.88 -8.38
CA ASN A 62 6.38 28.28 -9.27
C ASN A 62 6.19 26.78 -8.99
N ASN A 63 7.30 26.08 -8.73
CA ASN A 63 7.29 24.66 -8.38
C ASN A 63 6.65 24.41 -7.01
N LEU A 64 6.94 25.24 -6.02
CA LEU A 64 6.29 25.18 -4.71
C LEU A 64 4.79 25.44 -4.80
N ARG A 65 4.35 26.41 -5.61
CA ARG A 65 2.91 26.63 -5.87
C ARG A 65 2.26 25.41 -6.48
N SER A 66 2.92 24.78 -7.45
CA SER A 66 2.41 23.59 -8.13
C SER A 66 2.32 22.39 -7.18
N PHE A 67 3.33 22.19 -6.33
CA PHE A 67 3.32 21.20 -5.26
C PHE A 67 2.17 21.43 -4.29
N ARG A 68 2.02 22.66 -3.79
CA ARG A 68 0.94 23.03 -2.86
C ARG A 68 -0.45 22.76 -3.46
N ASN A 69 -0.65 23.08 -4.73
CA ASN A 69 -1.92 22.82 -5.41
C ASN A 69 -2.22 21.31 -5.47
N ARG A 70 -1.23 20.47 -5.83
CA ARG A 70 -1.41 19.02 -5.88
C ARG A 70 -1.70 18.44 -4.49
N LEU A 71 -0.96 18.89 -3.48
CA LEU A 71 -1.16 18.48 -2.09
C LEU A 71 -2.56 18.81 -1.58
N ASN A 72 -3.04 20.03 -1.84
CA ASN A 72 -4.38 20.45 -1.40
C ASN A 72 -5.50 19.76 -2.20
N SER A 73 -5.28 19.50 -3.51
CA SER A 73 -6.23 18.73 -4.33
C SER A 73 -6.39 17.30 -3.83
N ALA A 74 -5.28 16.62 -3.56
CA ALA A 74 -5.29 15.26 -3.02
C ALA A 74 -5.96 15.20 -1.63
N ALA A 75 -5.74 16.21 -0.78
CA ALA A 75 -6.44 16.30 0.50
C ALA A 75 -7.96 16.45 0.33
N ALA A 76 -8.40 17.24 -0.65
CA ALA A 76 -9.81 17.39 -0.97
C ALA A 76 -10.42 16.09 -1.54
N GLU A 77 -9.67 15.37 -2.40
CA GLU A 77 -10.07 14.07 -2.97
C GLU A 77 -10.17 12.98 -1.89
N ALA A 78 -9.24 12.95 -0.94
CA ALA A 78 -9.28 12.10 0.25
C ALA A 78 -10.34 12.51 1.30
N GLY A 79 -11.07 13.62 1.06
CA GLY A 79 -12.07 14.16 1.97
C GLY A 79 -11.52 14.65 3.32
N ILE A 80 -10.25 15.08 3.36
CA ILE A 80 -9.56 15.54 4.56
C ILE A 80 -9.59 17.07 4.61
N GLN A 81 -9.95 17.64 5.76
CA GLN A 81 -9.79 19.07 6.03
C GLN A 81 -8.30 19.35 6.28
N PHE A 82 -7.52 19.49 5.21
CA PHE A 82 -6.08 19.71 5.23
C PHE A 82 -5.64 20.61 4.06
N GLU A 83 -4.89 21.66 4.35
CA GLU A 83 -4.27 22.51 3.33
C GLU A 83 -2.85 22.92 3.72
N PHE A 84 -1.93 22.92 2.77
CA PHE A 84 -0.66 23.63 2.91
C PHE A 84 -0.85 25.08 2.45
N VAL A 85 -0.51 26.04 3.32
CA VAL A 85 -0.72 27.48 3.15
C VAL A 85 0.62 28.20 3.18
N ALA A 86 0.74 29.25 2.37
CA ALA A 86 1.87 30.18 2.42
C ALA A 86 1.28 31.59 2.49
N ASP A 87 1.94 32.50 3.20
CA ASP A 87 1.43 33.85 3.37
C ASP A 87 1.16 34.55 2.02
N ASN A 88 0.32 35.59 2.07
CA ASN A 88 -0.04 36.39 0.89
C ASN A 88 0.84 37.66 0.75
N GLN A 89 1.96 37.77 1.47
CA GLN A 89 2.87 38.92 1.46
C GLN A 89 3.84 38.85 0.29
N LYS A 90 3.30 38.85 -0.94
CA LYS A 90 4.07 38.71 -2.20
C LYS A 90 5.05 39.85 -2.49
N ARG A 91 5.10 40.88 -1.64
CA ARG A 91 6.03 42.04 -1.75
C ARG A 91 7.20 41.97 -0.76
N SER A 92 7.16 41.05 0.21
CA SER A 92 8.23 40.85 1.20
C SER A 92 9.26 39.84 0.67
N ALA A 93 10.51 39.96 1.13
CA ALA A 93 11.56 39.02 0.75
C ALA A 93 11.22 37.60 1.27
N PRO A 94 11.56 36.51 0.54
CA PRO A 94 11.21 35.14 0.95
C PRO A 94 11.64 34.76 2.37
N GLU A 95 12.71 35.38 2.88
CA GLU A 95 13.27 35.16 4.21
C GLU A 95 12.37 35.68 5.33
N GLU A 96 11.48 36.63 5.02
CA GLU A 96 10.51 37.24 5.95
C GLU A 96 9.13 36.59 5.86
N ARG A 97 8.97 35.58 5.01
CA ARG A 97 7.67 34.92 4.72
C ARG A 97 7.55 33.58 5.42
N GLU A 98 6.32 33.21 5.74
CA GLU A 98 5.99 31.94 6.40
C GLU A 98 5.04 31.07 5.58
N CYS A 99 5.14 29.76 5.80
CA CYS A 99 4.20 28.74 5.36
C CYS A 99 3.85 27.79 6.52
N TRP A 100 2.69 27.16 6.45
CA TRP A 100 2.15 26.30 7.50
C TRP A 100 1.11 25.33 6.93
N PHE A 101 0.71 24.36 7.73
CA PHE A 101 -0.40 23.46 7.40
C PHE A 101 -1.63 23.88 8.19
N GLU A 102 -2.81 23.90 7.57
CA GLU A 102 -4.10 24.14 8.20
C GLU A 102 -4.97 22.89 8.14
N GLY A 103 -5.78 22.66 9.17
CA GLY A 103 -6.78 21.59 9.16
C GLY A 103 -7.65 21.55 10.42
N GLU A 104 -8.47 20.51 10.54
CA GLU A 104 -9.29 20.28 11.72
C GLU A 104 -8.44 19.79 12.89
N ASP A 105 -8.62 20.44 14.05
CA ASP A 105 -7.87 20.14 15.27
C ASP A 105 -8.41 18.88 15.94
N SER A 106 -7.83 17.74 15.57
CA SER A 106 -8.05 16.50 16.32
C SER A 106 -7.31 16.62 17.66
N LYS A 107 -8.06 16.89 18.73
CA LYS A 107 -7.63 17.03 20.14
C LYS A 107 -6.84 15.83 20.72
N VAL A 108 -6.49 14.86 19.89
CA VAL A 108 -5.73 13.65 20.24
C VAL A 108 -4.25 13.97 20.49
N ALA A 109 -3.71 15.06 19.92
CA ALA A 109 -2.28 15.39 20.02
C ALA A 109 -1.87 16.12 21.32
N ASP A 110 -2.79 16.84 21.99
CA ASP A 110 -2.43 17.61 23.20
C ASP A 110 -2.30 16.74 24.46
N ILE A 111 -2.89 15.55 24.46
CA ILE A 111 -2.88 14.62 25.62
C ILE A 111 -1.48 14.05 25.87
N GLU A 112 -0.68 13.86 24.81
CA GLU A 112 0.69 13.34 24.90
C GLU A 112 1.66 14.37 25.51
N ARG A 113 1.37 15.67 25.39
CA ARG A 113 2.25 16.73 25.91
C ARG A 113 2.04 17.01 27.39
N TYR A 114 0.78 17.02 27.85
CA TYR A 114 0.47 17.21 29.27
C TYR A 114 0.92 16.05 30.17
N SER A 115 1.04 14.84 29.61
CA SER A 115 1.48 13.66 30.37
C SER A 115 3.00 13.57 30.54
N ALA A 116 3.77 14.27 29.69
CA ALA A 116 5.23 14.23 29.70
C ALA A 116 5.86 15.27 30.66
N GLU A 117 5.17 16.37 30.95
CA GLU A 117 5.68 17.44 31.82
C GLU A 117 5.45 17.15 33.32
N GLU A 118 4.44 16.34 33.68
CA GLU A 118 4.11 15.97 35.07
C GLU A 118 4.91 14.75 35.59
N ALA A 119 5.74 14.13 34.74
CA ALA A 119 6.54 12.95 35.12
C ALA A 119 7.93 13.28 35.69
N SER A 120 8.13 14.50 36.21
CA SER A 120 9.26 14.82 37.09
C SER A 120 8.80 14.95 38.54
N ASP A 121 8.43 13.84 39.16
CA ASP A 121 8.86 13.57 40.53
C ASP A 121 8.54 12.13 40.90
N GLY A 122 9.50 11.51 41.59
CA GLY A 122 9.69 10.08 41.61
C GLY A 122 8.66 9.30 42.40
N ASP A 123 8.31 8.12 41.89
CA ASP A 123 8.39 6.89 42.68
C ASP A 123 8.42 5.66 41.75
N SER A 124 9.63 5.25 41.39
CA SER A 124 9.89 4.11 40.52
C SER A 124 9.84 2.79 41.30
N ALA A 125 8.69 2.40 41.85
CA ALA A 125 8.54 1.07 42.45
C ALA A 125 7.06 0.65 42.57
N ASN A 126 6.49 0.19 41.44
CA ASN A 126 5.22 -0.55 41.28
C ASN A 126 4.19 0.11 40.36
N ILE A 127 4.58 0.40 39.12
CA ILE A 127 3.61 0.51 38.03
C ILE A 127 3.85 -0.68 37.11
N VAL A 128 2.99 -1.69 37.22
CA VAL A 128 2.81 -2.67 36.16
C VAL A 128 2.48 -1.85 34.92
N PRO A 129 3.28 -1.89 33.83
CA PRO A 129 2.92 -1.16 32.63
C PRO A 129 1.61 -1.75 32.14
N ALA A 130 0.52 -1.01 32.31
CA ALA A 130 -0.70 -1.25 31.57
C ALA A 130 -0.32 -1.02 30.10
N ARG A 131 0.13 -2.08 29.43
CA ARG A 131 0.25 -2.13 27.98
C ARG A 131 -1.14 -1.97 27.41
N GLY A 132 -1.59 -0.73 27.29
CA GLY A 132 -2.69 -0.36 26.39
C GLY A 132 -2.21 -0.70 24.98
N ARG A 133 -2.47 -1.94 24.54
CA ARG A 133 -2.27 -2.33 23.16
C ARG A 133 -3.32 -1.55 22.36
N PRO A 134 -2.94 -0.72 21.37
CA PRO A 134 -3.94 -0.12 20.49
C PRO A 134 -4.73 -1.26 19.86
N LEU A 135 -6.05 -1.25 20.07
CA LEU A 135 -6.97 -2.27 19.57
C LEU A 135 -7.29 -1.99 18.10
N ASP A 136 -6.26 -2.00 17.25
CA ASP A 136 -6.44 -2.48 15.88
C ASP A 136 -5.26 -3.38 15.51
N SER A 137 -5.25 -4.54 16.15
CA SER A 137 -4.25 -5.59 16.01
C SER A 137 -4.53 -6.52 14.82
N LYS A 138 -5.21 -6.04 13.77
CA LYS A 138 -5.52 -6.85 12.60
C LYS A 138 -4.23 -7.15 11.85
N ARG A 139 -4.04 -8.43 11.51
CA ARG A 139 -2.91 -8.88 10.71
C ARG A 139 -3.05 -8.34 9.28
N THR A 140 -1.98 -7.74 8.75
CA THR A 140 -1.90 -7.37 7.33
C THR A 140 -1.71 -8.60 6.46
N ILE A 141 -2.46 -8.67 5.36
CA ILE A 141 -2.39 -9.69 4.32
C ILE A 141 -2.05 -9.00 3.00
N LYS A 142 -0.91 -9.36 2.42
CA LYS A 142 -0.42 -8.79 1.15
C LYS A 142 -0.86 -9.66 -0.03
N LEU A 143 -1.65 -9.10 -0.94
CA LEU A 143 -2.14 -9.80 -2.12
C LEU A 143 -1.51 -9.24 -3.38
N PHE A 144 -0.80 -10.10 -4.13
CA PHE A 144 -0.34 -9.77 -5.47
C PHE A 144 -1.47 -10.03 -6.47
N VAL A 145 -1.92 -9.02 -7.20
CA VAL A 145 -2.95 -9.16 -8.23
C VAL A 145 -2.28 -9.45 -9.57
N SER A 146 -2.50 -10.67 -10.06
CA SER A 146 -2.01 -11.12 -11.36
C SER A 146 -3.17 -11.10 -12.36
N TYR A 147 -3.06 -10.27 -13.39
CA TYR A 147 -4.06 -10.11 -14.45
C TYR A 147 -3.37 -9.79 -15.78
N ALA A 148 -4.01 -10.07 -16.91
CA ALA A 148 -3.51 -9.61 -18.19
C ALA A 148 -3.93 -8.16 -18.44
N ARG A 149 -2.99 -7.27 -18.76
CA ARG A 149 -3.26 -5.87 -19.14
C ARG A 149 -4.37 -5.70 -20.18
N LYS A 150 -4.49 -6.66 -21.12
CA LYS A 150 -5.54 -6.67 -22.15
C LYS A 150 -6.96 -6.71 -21.56
N ASP A 151 -7.12 -7.29 -20.38
CA ASP A 151 -8.42 -7.40 -19.69
C ASP A 151 -8.92 -6.07 -19.12
N ASN A 152 -8.02 -5.10 -18.95
CA ASN A 152 -8.33 -3.77 -18.41
C ASN A 152 -8.19 -2.64 -19.44
N ARG A 153 -7.74 -2.94 -20.67
CA ARG A 153 -7.39 -1.94 -21.69
C ARG A 153 -8.60 -1.18 -22.24
N ASP A 154 -9.63 -1.91 -22.69
CA ASP A 154 -10.77 -1.31 -23.41
C ASP A 154 -11.91 -0.95 -22.46
N LYS A 155 -12.01 -1.67 -21.34
CA LYS A 155 -12.96 -1.45 -20.26
C LYS A 155 -12.22 -1.69 -18.95
N PRO A 156 -12.37 -0.80 -17.94
CA PRO A 156 -11.70 -0.93 -16.65
C PRO A 156 -12.38 -2.02 -15.80
N GLN A 157 -12.39 -3.26 -16.28
CA GLN A 157 -13.09 -4.37 -15.62
C GLN A 157 -12.31 -4.89 -14.41
N VAL A 158 -10.99 -4.82 -14.45
CA VAL A 158 -10.12 -5.20 -13.34
C VAL A 158 -10.23 -4.16 -12.24
N ASP A 159 -10.17 -2.87 -12.59
CA ASP A 159 -10.32 -1.78 -11.61
C ASP A 159 -11.66 -1.89 -10.87
N LYS A 160 -12.77 -2.01 -11.60
CA LYS A 160 -14.10 -2.20 -11.00
C LYS A 160 -14.21 -3.43 -10.11
N PHE A 161 -13.56 -4.52 -10.51
CA PHE A 161 -13.54 -5.75 -9.71
C PHE A 161 -12.79 -5.53 -8.39
N LEU A 162 -11.67 -4.80 -8.43
CA LEU A 162 -10.86 -4.50 -7.27
C LEU A 162 -11.52 -3.47 -6.36
N ASP A 163 -12.10 -2.39 -6.91
CA ASP A 163 -12.86 -1.38 -6.15
C ASP A 163 -13.99 -2.01 -5.34
N GLU A 164 -14.73 -2.95 -5.93
CA GLU A 164 -15.80 -3.68 -5.23
C GLU A 164 -15.22 -4.62 -4.16
N LEU A 165 -14.12 -5.30 -4.44
CA LEU A 165 -13.47 -6.22 -3.49
C LEU A 165 -12.80 -5.48 -2.32
N GLU A 166 -12.21 -4.32 -2.56
CA GLU A 166 -11.58 -3.46 -1.55
C GLU A 166 -12.59 -2.95 -0.53
N GLN A 167 -13.83 -2.64 -0.93
CA GLN A 167 -14.90 -2.31 0.01
C GLN A 167 -15.13 -3.42 1.04
N HIS A 168 -15.05 -4.69 0.61
CA HIS A 168 -15.11 -5.83 1.52
C HIS A 168 -13.85 -5.96 2.39
N PHE A 169 -12.67 -5.76 1.82
CA PHE A 169 -11.41 -5.79 2.58
C PHE A 169 -11.34 -4.71 3.66
N ASN A 170 -11.74 -3.48 3.35
CA ASN A 170 -11.81 -2.35 4.28
C ASN A 170 -12.81 -2.63 5.43
N ALA A 171 -13.87 -3.37 5.14
CA ALA A 171 -14.86 -3.80 6.12
C ALA A 171 -14.47 -5.10 6.87
N SER A 172 -13.34 -5.74 6.55
CA SER A 172 -12.94 -6.99 7.22
C SER A 172 -12.72 -6.76 8.71
N LYS A 173 -13.26 -7.68 9.52
CA LYS A 173 -13.08 -7.66 10.98
C LYS A 173 -11.77 -8.30 11.42
N LYS A 174 -11.18 -9.17 10.59
CA LYS A 174 -10.06 -10.04 10.97
C LYS A 174 -8.72 -9.51 10.46
N TYR A 175 -8.70 -8.95 9.26
CA TYR A 175 -7.47 -8.66 8.54
C TYR A 175 -7.47 -7.23 7.99
N ARG A 176 -6.26 -6.70 7.76
CA ARG A 176 -6.02 -5.56 6.87
C ARG A 176 -5.45 -6.12 5.58
N TYR A 177 -5.80 -5.54 4.44
CA TYR A 177 -5.34 -6.01 3.14
C TYR A 177 -4.50 -4.94 2.47
N GLU A 178 -3.39 -5.35 1.88
CA GLU A 178 -2.56 -4.53 0.99
C GLU A 178 -2.58 -5.20 -0.37
N LEU A 179 -3.12 -4.52 -1.39
CA LEU A 179 -3.08 -5.00 -2.76
C LEU A 179 -1.85 -4.45 -3.46
N TRP A 180 -1.29 -5.25 -4.37
CA TRP A 180 -0.21 -4.82 -5.24
C TRP A 180 -0.43 -5.36 -6.64
N ALA A 181 -0.22 -4.53 -7.66
CA ALA A 181 -0.10 -4.97 -9.04
C ALA A 181 0.84 -4.06 -9.83
N ASP A 182 0.92 -4.28 -11.14
CA ASP A 182 1.87 -3.57 -11.99
C ASP A 182 1.59 -2.06 -12.18
N TRP A 183 0.43 -1.56 -11.76
CA TRP A 183 0.16 -0.11 -11.70
C TRP A 183 0.93 0.61 -10.58
N GLU A 184 1.47 -0.12 -9.60
CA GLU A 184 2.31 0.42 -8.52
C GLU A 184 3.72 0.83 -9.00
N ILE A 185 4.09 0.40 -10.22
CA ILE A 185 5.42 0.58 -10.80
C ILE A 185 5.48 1.95 -11.46
N LEU A 186 6.37 2.81 -10.97
CA LEU A 186 6.53 4.17 -11.45
C LEU A 186 7.37 4.25 -12.72
N LEU A 187 7.18 5.35 -13.45
CA LEU A 187 8.00 5.68 -14.61
C LEU A 187 9.48 5.79 -14.18
N GLY A 188 10.32 4.94 -14.76
CA GLY A 188 11.76 4.89 -14.49
C GLY A 188 12.19 3.82 -13.48
N GLU A 189 11.25 3.16 -12.80
CA GLU A 189 11.56 1.95 -12.01
C GLU A 189 11.79 0.75 -12.93
N ASP A 190 12.64 -0.18 -12.49
CA ASP A 190 12.84 -1.44 -13.22
C ASP A 190 11.63 -2.34 -12.98
N TRP A 191 10.75 -2.38 -13.99
CA TRP A 191 9.49 -3.11 -13.96
C TRP A 191 9.63 -4.57 -13.49
N ASN A 192 10.70 -5.26 -13.92
CA ASN A 192 10.90 -6.64 -13.53
C ASN A 192 11.30 -6.75 -12.06
N THR A 193 12.21 -5.91 -11.58
CA THR A 193 12.67 -5.89 -10.20
C THR A 193 11.54 -5.62 -9.21
N GLU A 194 10.69 -4.64 -9.49
CA GLU A 194 9.53 -4.31 -8.64
C GLU A 194 8.53 -5.48 -8.58
N ILE A 195 8.22 -6.10 -9.72
CA ILE A 195 7.37 -7.30 -9.76
C ILE A 195 8.01 -8.43 -8.95
N GLN A 196 9.32 -8.68 -9.11
CA GLN A 196 10.00 -9.72 -8.34
C GLN A 196 9.95 -9.45 -6.83
N GLY A 197 10.13 -8.20 -6.42
CA GLY A 197 10.02 -7.78 -5.03
C GLY A 197 8.62 -8.02 -4.46
N ALA A 198 7.59 -7.59 -5.19
CA ALA A 198 6.20 -7.79 -4.78
C ALA A 198 5.80 -9.28 -4.75
N LEU A 199 6.22 -10.06 -5.74
CA LEU A 199 6.03 -11.52 -5.75
C LEU A 199 6.71 -12.18 -4.55
N ALA A 200 7.89 -11.72 -4.13
CA ALA A 200 8.58 -12.25 -2.96
C ALA A 200 7.86 -11.88 -1.66
N ALA A 201 7.39 -10.63 -1.55
CA ALA A 201 6.79 -10.07 -0.33
C ALA A 201 5.32 -10.43 -0.11
N CYS A 202 4.58 -10.82 -1.16
CA CYS A 202 3.15 -11.12 -1.05
C CYS A 202 2.88 -12.40 -0.24
N ASP A 203 1.74 -12.43 0.44
CA ASP A 203 1.26 -13.61 1.15
C ASP A 203 0.55 -14.58 0.19
N PHE A 204 -0.26 -14.04 -0.72
CA PHE A 204 -0.98 -14.80 -1.74
C PHE A 204 -1.02 -14.06 -3.09
N GLY A 205 -1.24 -14.82 -4.16
CA GLY A 205 -1.46 -14.28 -5.50
C GLY A 205 -2.92 -14.40 -5.92
N LEU A 206 -3.64 -13.29 -6.06
CA LEU A 206 -4.99 -13.23 -6.63
C LEU A 206 -4.90 -13.24 -8.16
N MET A 207 -5.30 -14.35 -8.79
CA MET A 207 -5.13 -14.53 -10.24
C MET A 207 -6.45 -14.36 -10.97
N LEU A 208 -6.56 -13.31 -11.78
CA LEU A 208 -7.75 -13.03 -12.59
C LEU A 208 -7.66 -13.81 -13.90
N VAL A 209 -8.15 -15.06 -13.88
CA VAL A 209 -8.00 -16.01 -14.97
C VAL A 209 -8.92 -15.65 -16.14
N SER A 210 -8.30 -15.41 -17.28
CA SER A 210 -8.92 -15.08 -18.57
C SER A 210 -8.12 -15.74 -19.71
N LEU A 211 -8.63 -15.69 -20.95
CA LEU A 211 -7.87 -16.17 -22.09
C LEU A 211 -6.60 -15.31 -22.35
N PRO A 212 -6.62 -13.97 -22.22
CA PRO A 212 -5.39 -13.17 -22.24
C PRO A 212 -4.40 -13.49 -21.12
N PHE A 213 -4.88 -13.83 -19.91
CA PHE A 213 -4.04 -14.22 -18.78
C PHE A 213 -3.21 -15.47 -19.08
N ILE A 214 -3.85 -16.56 -19.52
CA ILE A 214 -3.14 -17.81 -19.79
C ILE A 214 -2.21 -17.74 -21.02
N ASN A 215 -2.44 -16.76 -21.91
CA ASN A 215 -1.57 -16.47 -23.05
C ASN A 215 -0.44 -15.48 -22.74
N SER A 216 -0.36 -14.95 -21.53
CA SER A 216 0.70 -14.02 -21.15
C SER A 216 2.00 -14.79 -20.88
N GLU A 217 3.02 -14.56 -21.71
CA GLU A 217 4.36 -15.14 -21.51
C GLU A 217 4.97 -14.68 -20.19
N TYR A 218 4.79 -13.41 -19.83
CA TYR A 218 5.35 -12.87 -18.60
C TYR A 218 4.75 -13.54 -17.36
N ILE A 219 3.41 -13.65 -17.31
CA ILE A 219 2.70 -14.32 -16.21
C ILE A 219 3.17 -15.79 -16.11
N SER A 220 3.27 -16.47 -17.26
CA SER A 220 3.69 -17.87 -17.33
C SER A 220 5.12 -18.10 -16.85
N GLN A 221 6.06 -17.22 -17.23
CA GLN A 221 7.49 -17.41 -16.96
C GLN A 221 7.94 -16.83 -15.62
N HIS A 222 7.31 -15.74 -15.15
CA HIS A 222 7.80 -14.99 -14.00
C HIS A 222 6.89 -15.04 -12.77
N GLU A 223 5.56 -15.03 -12.94
CA GLU A 223 4.61 -14.94 -11.83
C GLU A 223 4.14 -16.32 -11.35
N LEU A 224 3.57 -17.13 -12.25
CA LEU A 224 2.99 -18.43 -11.90
C LEU A 224 3.98 -19.35 -11.16
N PRO A 225 5.25 -19.51 -11.58
CA PRO A 225 6.19 -20.36 -10.87
C PRO A 225 6.39 -19.97 -9.40
N LYS A 226 6.22 -18.69 -9.05
CA LYS A 226 6.39 -18.15 -7.68
C LYS A 226 5.09 -18.14 -6.87
N LEU A 227 3.95 -18.17 -7.54
CA LEU A 227 2.64 -18.01 -6.91
C LEU A 227 1.83 -19.29 -6.81
N LEU A 228 2.08 -20.32 -7.64
CA LEU A 228 1.23 -21.53 -7.70
C LEU A 228 0.94 -22.17 -6.34
N LYS A 229 1.87 -22.14 -5.39
CA LYS A 229 1.67 -22.68 -4.03
C LYS A 229 0.71 -21.86 -3.16
N ARG A 230 0.62 -20.55 -3.41
CA ARG A 230 -0.18 -19.54 -2.68
C ARG A 230 -1.18 -18.84 -3.61
N ALA A 231 -1.59 -19.53 -4.67
CA ALA A 231 -2.47 -18.99 -5.69
C ALA A 231 -3.93 -18.99 -5.20
N LEU A 232 -4.63 -17.91 -5.50
CA LEU A 232 -6.07 -17.74 -5.34
C LEU A 232 -6.67 -17.48 -6.74
N PRO A 233 -6.91 -18.52 -7.56
CA PRO A 233 -7.39 -18.35 -8.92
C PRO A 233 -8.87 -18.00 -8.94
N VAL A 234 -9.22 -16.97 -9.71
CA VAL A 234 -10.58 -16.46 -9.89
C VAL A 234 -10.93 -16.54 -11.37
N GLY A 235 -12.05 -17.17 -11.69
CA GLY A 235 -12.59 -17.16 -13.05
C GLY A 235 -13.06 -15.76 -13.41
N PHE A 236 -12.19 -14.97 -14.03
CA PHE A 236 -12.46 -13.57 -14.34
C PHE A 236 -13.23 -13.44 -15.66
N GLN A 237 -12.75 -14.10 -16.72
CA GLN A 237 -13.47 -14.23 -17.99
C GLN A 237 -13.79 -15.69 -18.30
N HIS A 238 -14.93 -15.92 -18.92
CA HIS A 238 -15.35 -17.24 -19.32
C HIS A 238 -14.68 -17.68 -20.64
N PHE A 239 -14.10 -18.89 -20.65
CA PHE A 239 -13.59 -19.59 -21.82
C PHE A 239 -13.54 -21.10 -21.56
N GLU A 240 -13.41 -21.92 -22.61
CA GLU A 240 -13.45 -23.39 -22.53
C GLU A 240 -12.09 -23.98 -22.09
N TRP A 241 -11.84 -24.05 -20.77
CA TRP A 241 -10.54 -24.40 -20.18
C TRP A 241 -9.91 -25.71 -20.68
N LYS A 242 -10.73 -26.71 -21.04
CA LYS A 242 -10.26 -28.04 -21.47
C LYS A 242 -9.40 -28.03 -22.74
N HIS A 243 -9.47 -26.95 -23.53
CA HIS A 243 -8.72 -26.82 -24.78
C HIS A 243 -7.39 -26.09 -24.62
N TYR A 244 -7.04 -25.67 -23.40
CA TYR A 244 -5.88 -24.80 -23.17
C TYR A 244 -4.96 -25.37 -22.10
N ASP A 245 -3.67 -25.07 -22.25
CA ASP A 245 -2.69 -25.26 -21.20
C ASP A 245 -2.92 -24.20 -20.11
N MET A 246 -3.41 -24.66 -18.95
CA MET A 246 -3.74 -23.81 -17.81
C MET A 246 -2.52 -23.48 -16.93
N LYS A 247 -1.30 -23.83 -17.38
CA LYS A 247 -0.03 -23.41 -16.80
C LYS A 247 0.12 -23.81 -15.33
N GLY A 248 -0.36 -24.99 -14.96
CA GLY A 248 -0.34 -25.52 -13.60
C GLY A 248 -1.57 -25.14 -12.76
N LEU A 249 -2.50 -24.34 -13.30
CA LEU A 249 -3.77 -24.02 -12.64
C LEU A 249 -4.80 -25.15 -12.79
N GLU A 250 -4.58 -26.13 -13.66
CA GLU A 250 -5.41 -27.33 -13.80
C GLU A 250 -5.50 -28.16 -12.50
N GLU A 251 -4.49 -28.08 -11.64
CA GLU A 251 -4.46 -28.74 -10.32
C GLU A 251 -5.10 -27.88 -9.20
N LYS A 252 -5.55 -26.66 -9.53
CA LYS A 252 -6.09 -25.70 -8.56
C LYS A 252 -7.58 -25.49 -8.78
N GLN A 253 -8.34 -25.40 -7.67
CA GLN A 253 -9.73 -24.99 -7.76
C GLN A 253 -9.81 -23.51 -8.13
N ILE A 254 -10.36 -23.21 -9.30
CA ILE A 254 -10.63 -21.85 -9.76
C ILE A 254 -11.99 -21.41 -9.21
N PHE A 255 -12.02 -20.29 -8.48
CA PHE A 255 -13.25 -19.72 -7.92
C PHE A 255 -14.19 -19.26 -9.03
N ARG A 256 -15.47 -19.64 -8.90
CA ARG A 256 -16.60 -19.23 -9.74
C ARG A 256 -17.83 -19.12 -8.85
N HIS A 257 -18.65 -18.09 -9.04
CA HIS A 257 -19.92 -17.97 -8.32
C HIS A 257 -21.01 -18.74 -9.06
N LYS A 258 -21.58 -19.78 -8.45
CA LYS A 258 -22.61 -20.64 -9.08
C LYS A 258 -22.19 -21.10 -10.49
N ASP A 259 -20.95 -21.59 -10.60
CA ASP A 259 -20.29 -22.02 -11.84
C ASP A 259 -20.04 -20.93 -12.91
N ALA A 260 -20.37 -19.67 -12.63
CA ALA A 260 -20.12 -18.55 -13.54
C ALA A 260 -18.81 -17.81 -13.22
N CYS A 261 -18.10 -17.40 -14.27
CA CYS A 261 -17.02 -16.43 -14.19
C CYS A 261 -17.57 -15.01 -13.97
N TYR A 262 -16.71 -14.09 -13.53
CA TYR A 262 -17.08 -12.72 -13.20
C TYR A 262 -17.71 -11.95 -14.40
N ASP A 263 -17.18 -12.12 -15.60
CA ASP A 263 -17.70 -11.53 -16.85
C ASP A 263 -19.15 -11.95 -17.17
N ARG A 264 -19.59 -13.12 -16.71
CA ARG A 264 -20.96 -13.63 -16.85
C ARG A 264 -21.90 -13.14 -15.75
N CYS A 265 -21.38 -12.47 -14.73
CA CYS A 265 -22.15 -11.91 -13.63
C CYS A 265 -22.50 -10.44 -13.90
N THR A 266 -23.77 -10.08 -13.71
CA THR A 266 -24.30 -8.72 -13.90
C THR A 266 -25.26 -8.36 -12.77
N GLY A 267 -25.39 -7.04 -12.51
CA GLY A 267 -26.22 -6.53 -11.41
C GLY A 267 -25.88 -7.20 -10.09
N ASN A 268 -26.90 -7.60 -9.33
CA ASN A 268 -26.74 -8.22 -8.00
C ASN A 268 -25.87 -9.50 -8.03
N LYS A 269 -25.84 -10.25 -9.15
CA LYS A 269 -25.00 -11.45 -9.25
C LYS A 269 -23.51 -11.12 -9.21
N ARG A 270 -23.12 -9.92 -9.65
CA ARG A 270 -21.74 -9.44 -9.59
C ARG A 270 -21.36 -9.11 -8.15
N THR A 271 -22.24 -8.40 -7.44
CA THR A 271 -22.09 -8.15 -6.01
C THR A 271 -22.00 -9.46 -5.21
N ASP A 272 -22.86 -10.43 -5.50
CA ASP A 272 -22.82 -11.76 -4.88
C ASP A 272 -21.49 -12.50 -5.16
N PHE A 273 -20.95 -12.36 -6.39
CA PHE A 273 -19.66 -12.94 -6.75
C PHE A 273 -18.54 -12.39 -5.87
N ILE A 274 -18.45 -11.06 -5.74
CA ILE A 274 -17.41 -10.39 -4.94
C ILE A 274 -17.56 -10.74 -3.45
N ALA A 275 -18.79 -10.68 -2.93
CA ALA A 275 -19.06 -11.02 -1.54
C ALA A 275 -18.69 -12.47 -1.20
N GLU A 276 -19.04 -13.43 -2.07
CA GLU A 276 -18.63 -14.82 -1.87
C GLU A 276 -17.11 -14.99 -2.01
N LEU A 277 -16.48 -14.35 -3.00
CA LEU A 277 -15.03 -14.39 -3.17
C LEU A 277 -14.30 -13.94 -1.90
N PHE A 278 -14.69 -12.80 -1.32
CA PHE A 278 -14.12 -12.30 -0.07
C PHE A 278 -14.18 -13.34 1.05
N VAL A 279 -15.34 -13.98 1.26
CA VAL A 279 -15.52 -15.03 2.26
C VAL A 279 -14.61 -16.23 1.99
N ARG A 280 -14.42 -16.61 0.72
CA ARG A 280 -13.50 -17.70 0.33
C ARG A 280 -12.04 -17.33 0.60
N ILE A 281 -11.65 -16.08 0.33
CA ILE A 281 -10.29 -15.59 0.60
C ILE A 281 -10.01 -15.66 2.11
N GLU A 282 -10.89 -15.14 2.96
CA GLU A 282 -10.72 -15.24 4.42
C GLU A 282 -10.63 -16.70 4.89
N LYS A 283 -11.46 -17.59 4.33
CA LYS A 283 -11.40 -19.02 4.67
C LYS A 283 -10.06 -19.64 4.31
N VAL A 284 -9.46 -19.27 3.17
CA VAL A 284 -8.11 -19.75 2.80
C VAL A 284 -7.08 -19.21 3.79
N ILE A 285 -7.12 -17.92 4.13
CA ILE A 285 -6.20 -17.30 5.09
C ILE A 285 -6.32 -17.95 6.47
N ASP A 286 -7.53 -18.27 6.93
CA ASP A 286 -7.76 -18.97 8.19
C ASP A 286 -7.17 -20.41 8.17
N THR A 287 -7.17 -21.07 7.01
CA THR A 287 -6.75 -22.48 6.86
C THR A 287 -5.26 -22.63 6.62
N ASP A 288 -4.66 -21.74 5.84
CA ASP A 288 -3.22 -21.71 5.55
C ASP A 288 -2.71 -20.28 5.79
N PRO A 289 -2.54 -19.87 7.06
CA PRO A 289 -2.16 -18.51 7.38
C PRO A 289 -0.77 -18.20 6.80
N PRO A 290 -0.55 -16.97 6.30
CA PRO A 290 0.73 -16.64 5.69
C PRO A 290 1.88 -16.89 6.65
N ARG A 291 3.01 -17.33 6.12
CA ARG A 291 4.21 -17.60 6.92
C ARG A 291 5.14 -16.40 6.76
N ASN A 292 4.92 -15.36 7.54
CA ASN A 292 5.74 -14.14 7.52
C ASN A 292 6.31 -13.85 8.94
N PRO A 293 7.63 -13.66 9.12
CA PRO A 293 8.68 -13.78 8.10
C PRO A 293 8.73 -15.21 7.51
N PRO A 294 9.18 -15.38 6.25
CA PRO A 294 9.29 -16.69 5.62
C PRO A 294 10.11 -17.59 6.53
N GLN A 295 9.45 -18.57 7.16
CA GLN A 295 10.19 -19.54 7.95
C GLN A 295 10.96 -20.44 6.98
N PRO A 296 12.26 -20.69 7.22
CA PRO A 296 12.98 -21.71 6.48
C PRO A 296 12.21 -23.04 6.59
N PRO A 297 12.34 -23.94 5.60
CA PRO A 297 11.62 -25.20 5.61
C PRO A 297 11.80 -25.89 6.96
N PHE A 298 10.68 -26.16 7.65
CA PHE A 298 10.66 -26.87 8.91
C PHE A 298 11.42 -28.19 8.74
N CYS A 299 12.64 -28.26 9.25
CA CYS A 299 13.31 -29.53 9.50
C CYS A 299 12.50 -30.21 10.62
N LYS A 300 11.73 -31.23 10.26
CA LYS A 300 11.09 -32.11 11.24
C LYS A 300 12.19 -32.91 11.95
N GLY A 301 12.61 -32.46 13.13
CA GLY A 301 13.52 -33.20 13.99
C GLY A 301 14.23 -32.28 14.96
N GLY A 302 14.27 -32.65 16.24
CA GLY A 302 14.68 -31.78 17.34
C GLY A 302 16.17 -31.43 17.36
N SER A 303 16.42 -30.34 18.09
CA SER A 303 17.64 -29.94 18.82
C SER A 303 19.01 -30.02 18.12
N ALA A 304 19.74 -28.91 18.29
CA ALA A 304 21.16 -28.65 18.08
C ALA A 304 21.50 -27.91 16.77
N GLU A 305 22.30 -26.87 16.97
CA GLU A 305 22.91 -25.99 15.97
C GLU A 305 23.43 -26.79 14.76
N ALA A 306 22.97 -26.45 13.56
CA ALA A 306 23.53 -26.96 12.33
C ALA A 306 23.58 -25.84 11.28
N GLU A 307 24.82 -25.47 10.97
CA GLU A 307 25.38 -24.62 9.92
C GLU A 307 24.43 -24.18 8.79
N CYS A 308 24.35 -22.85 8.61
CA CYS A 308 23.96 -22.23 7.34
C CYS A 308 24.98 -22.62 6.26
N VAL A 309 24.68 -23.65 5.47
CA VAL A 309 25.46 -24.00 4.28
C VAL A 309 24.87 -23.29 3.07
N ASP A 310 25.70 -22.44 2.49
CA ASP A 310 25.55 -21.62 1.29
C ASP A 310 24.80 -22.30 0.14
N TYR A 311 23.69 -21.68 -0.29
CA TYR A 311 22.80 -22.17 -1.35
C TYR A 311 23.36 -21.88 -2.76
N GLU A 312 24.36 -21.00 -2.90
CA GLU A 312 24.94 -20.66 -4.19
C GLU A 312 25.94 -21.69 -4.73
N ALA A 313 26.48 -22.57 -3.85
CA ALA A 313 27.49 -23.56 -4.25
C ALA A 313 26.94 -24.81 -4.99
N ARG A 314 25.62 -25.01 -5.06
CA ARG A 314 25.01 -26.22 -5.69
C ARG A 314 24.55 -26.04 -7.14
N ILE A 315 24.62 -24.85 -7.72
CA ILE A 315 24.20 -24.61 -9.11
C ILE A 315 25.34 -24.91 -10.11
N THR A 316 26.60 -25.02 -9.67
CA THR A 316 27.77 -25.17 -10.55
C THR A 316 28.29 -26.61 -10.70
N GLN A 317 27.48 -27.65 -10.42
CA GLN A 317 27.89 -29.06 -10.57
C GLN A 317 26.86 -29.96 -11.31
N ARG A 318 26.04 -29.37 -12.19
CA ARG A 318 25.33 -30.14 -13.23
C ARG A 318 25.63 -29.58 -14.63
N ARG A 319 26.91 -29.58 -14.99
CA ARG A 319 27.39 -29.66 -16.36
C ARG A 319 28.61 -30.60 -16.39
N CYS A 320 28.32 -31.88 -16.40
CA CYS A 320 29.10 -32.88 -17.12
C CYS A 320 28.12 -33.60 -18.05
#